data_AF-A0A662IBM3-F1
#
_entry.id   AF-A0A662IBM3-F1
#
_cell.length_a   1.000
_cell.length_b   1.000
_cell.length_c   1.000
_cell.angle_alpha   90.00
_cell.angle_beta   90.00
_cell.angle_gamma   90.00
#
_symmetry.space_group_name_H-M   'P 1'
#
loop_
_entity.id
_entity.type
_entity.pdbx_description
1 polymer ?
#
loop_
_entity_poly.entity_id
_entity_poly.type
_entity_poly.pdbx_seq_one_letter_code
_entity_poly.pdbx_strand_id
1 'polypeptide(L)'
;MAGLDPYSTGLLAACLAAYAYALWRGLRGDKRFRLYGPVVLVRCERCVSLISLFARARVPLLGVVAIASWAAAMAAGMAMLIRSAVISVSLPPELAPHPAMLIGLPVVNPLIPLWYGLVGLVVAVIVHELAHGVALRANQLPVKSAGALLLALPLGAFVEPGDELKAARPAVQLKVFSAGPFANLLVTALALLV
;
A
#
# COMPACT_ATOMS: atom_id res chain seq x y z
N MET A 1 29.16 -0.17 -11.42
CA MET A 1 28.14 -0.21 -10.36
C MET A 1 27.91 1.22 -9.91
N ALA A 2 26.85 1.88 -10.37
CA ALA A 2 26.52 3.20 -9.86
C ALA A 2 26.24 3.05 -8.36
N GLY A 3 27.02 3.69 -7.51
CA GLY A 3 26.82 3.66 -6.07
C GLY A 3 25.43 4.21 -5.74
N LEU A 4 24.76 3.62 -4.76
CA LEU A 4 23.56 4.21 -4.17
C LEU A 4 23.92 5.61 -3.64
N ASP A 5 23.06 6.60 -3.91
CA ASP A 5 23.27 7.94 -3.38
C ASP A 5 23.24 7.93 -1.84
N PRO A 6 23.85 8.92 -1.17
CA PRO A 6 23.95 8.96 0.29
C PRO A 6 22.58 8.82 1.00
N TYR A 7 21.51 9.36 0.43
CA TYR A 7 20.17 9.26 1.01
C TYR A 7 19.62 7.84 0.91
N SER A 8 19.78 7.19 -0.24
CA SER A 8 19.40 5.78 -0.42
C SER A 8 20.18 4.84 0.50
N THR A 9 21.47 5.09 0.73
CA THR A 9 22.29 4.26 1.65
C THR A 9 21.86 4.42 3.11
N GLY A 10 21.64 5.65 3.58
CA GLY A 10 21.19 5.92 4.94
C GLY A 10 19.80 5.34 5.21
N LEU A 11 18.88 5.49 4.25
CA LEU A 11 17.53 4.94 4.35
C LEU A 11 17.54 3.41 4.40
N LEU A 12 18.34 2.76 3.55
CA LEU A 12 18.51 1.31 3.57
C LEU A 12 19.06 0.81 4.90
N ALA A 13 20.10 1.46 5.43
CA ALA A 13 20.68 1.11 6.72
C ALA A 13 19.63 1.22 7.83
N ALA A 14 18.82 2.28 7.82
CA ALA A 14 17.73 2.46 8.78
C ALA A 14 16.66 1.37 8.66
N CYS A 15 16.23 1.01 7.45
CA CYS A 15 15.27 -0.07 7.22
C CYS A 15 15.81 -1.43 7.66
N LEU A 16 17.06 -1.74 7.33
CA LEU A 16 17.72 -2.98 7.75
C LEU A 16 17.87 -3.05 9.27
N ALA A 17 18.23 -1.95 9.92
CA ALA A 17 18.31 -1.87 11.38
C ALA A 17 16.92 -2.09 12.03
N ALA A 18 15.88 -1.46 11.48
CA ALA A 18 14.50 -1.64 11.96
C ALA A 18 14.02 -3.09 11.76
N TYR A 19 14.31 -3.69 10.61
CA TYR A 19 14.00 -5.09 10.33
C TYR A 19 14.76 -6.05 11.26
N ALA A 20 16.07 -5.84 11.45
CA ALA A 20 16.89 -6.66 12.35
C ALA A 20 16.39 -6.56 13.80
N TYR A 21 16.02 -5.36 14.26
CA TYR A 21 15.40 -5.15 15.56
C TYR A 21 14.07 -5.89 15.68
N ALA A 22 13.19 -5.76 14.68
CA ALA A 22 11.89 -6.42 14.66
C ALA A 22 12.03 -7.95 14.66
N LEU A 23 12.97 -8.49 13.86
CA LEU A 23 13.31 -9.90 13.80
C LEU A 23 13.82 -10.39 15.16
N TRP A 24 14.76 -9.67 15.78
CA TRP A 24 15.29 -9.99 17.10
C TRP A 24 14.21 -10.01 18.18
N ARG A 25 13.28 -9.04 18.17
CA ARG A 25 12.12 -9.03 19.08
C ARG A 25 11.21 -10.22 18.84
N GLY A 26 10.93 -10.57 17.60
CA GLY A 26 10.11 -11.72 17.23
C GLY A 26 10.75 -13.04 17.68
N LEU A 27 12.06 -13.20 17.50
CA LEU A 27 12.82 -14.37 17.95
C LEU A 27 12.84 -14.51 19.48
N ARG A 28 12.75 -13.39 20.21
CA ARG A 28 12.58 -13.40 21.68
C ARG A 28 11.15 -13.71 22.15
N GLY A 29 10.23 -13.99 21.25
CA GLY A 29 8.85 -14.37 21.58
C GLY A 29 7.94 -13.19 21.96
N ASP A 30 8.30 -11.96 21.58
CA ASP A 30 7.41 -10.81 21.78
C ASP A 30 6.12 -10.96 20.96
N LYS A 31 4.96 -10.99 21.63
CA LYS A 31 3.64 -11.13 20.99
C LYS A 31 3.32 -10.02 19.96
N ARG A 32 4.01 -8.87 20.04
CA ARG A 32 3.88 -7.76 19.07
C ARG A 32 4.56 -8.06 17.74
N PHE A 33 5.56 -8.93 17.72
CA PHE A 33 6.39 -9.25 16.56
C PHE A 33 6.19 -10.72 16.18
N ARG A 34 5.30 -10.98 15.22
CA ARG A 34 5.00 -12.34 14.75
C ARG A 34 5.86 -12.66 13.54
N LEU A 35 6.55 -13.80 13.58
CA LEU A 35 7.39 -14.27 12.48
C LEU A 35 6.59 -15.18 11.56
N TYR A 36 6.65 -14.91 10.26
CA TYR A 36 6.13 -15.75 9.19
C TYR A 36 7.29 -16.05 8.22
N GLY A 37 8.13 -17.01 8.59
CA GLY A 37 9.41 -17.23 7.91
C GLY A 37 10.31 -15.99 8.02
N PRO A 38 10.86 -15.45 6.92
CA PRO A 38 11.67 -14.24 6.96
C PRO A 38 10.84 -12.95 7.11
N VAL A 39 9.51 -13.03 7.01
CA VAL A 39 8.65 -11.85 7.13
C VAL A 39 8.32 -11.59 8.59
N VAL A 40 8.49 -10.35 9.03
CA VAL A 40 8.16 -9.90 10.38
C VAL A 40 6.89 -9.05 10.34
N LEU A 41 5.86 -9.50 11.05
CA LEU A 41 4.61 -8.77 11.23
C LEU A 41 4.65 -8.03 12.57
N VAL A 42 4.61 -6.70 12.50
CA VAL A 42 4.67 -5.81 13.66
C VAL A 42 3.28 -5.26 13.96
N ARG A 43 2.68 -5.70 15.07
CA ARG A 43 1.34 -5.26 15.48
C ARG A 43 1.40 -3.89 16.16
N CYS A 44 0.44 -3.04 15.81
CA CYS A 44 0.30 -1.69 16.33
C CYS A 44 -1.11 -1.45 16.89
N GLU A 45 -1.28 -1.57 18.20
CA GLU A 45 -2.56 -1.31 18.87
C GLU A 45 -2.97 0.17 18.79
N ARG A 46 -1.99 1.08 18.86
CA ARG A 46 -2.23 2.54 18.73
C ARG A 46 -2.78 2.93 17.36
N CYS A 47 -2.35 2.23 16.31
CA CYS A 47 -2.82 2.47 14.95
C CYS A 47 -4.32 2.22 14.83
N VAL A 48 -4.84 1.20 15.53
CA VAL A 48 -6.28 0.93 15.62
C VAL A 48 -7.05 2.08 16.29
N SER A 49 -6.45 2.73 17.30
CA SER A 49 -7.05 3.91 17.95
C SER A 49 -7.00 5.18 17.10
N LEU A 50 -5.98 5.35 16.25
CA LEU A 50 -5.93 6.49 15.32
C LEU A 50 -7.04 6.38 14.27
N ILE A 51 -7.29 5.17 13.77
CA ILE A 51 -8.37 4.88 12.83
C ILE A 51 -9.75 5.28 13.41
N SER A 52 -10.00 5.02 14.70
CA SER A 52 -11.29 5.35 15.32
C SER A 52 -11.52 6.86 15.51
N LEU A 53 -10.45 7.67 15.50
CA LEU A 53 -10.57 9.13 15.52
C LEU A 53 -11.10 9.67 14.19
N PHE A 54 -10.51 9.21 13.07
CA PHE A 54 -10.89 9.66 11.72
C PHE A 54 -12.26 9.12 11.25
N ALA A 55 -12.74 8.02 11.83
CA ALA A 55 -14.00 7.40 11.45
C ALA A 55 -15.29 8.13 11.91
N ARG A 56 -15.19 9.24 12.66
CA ARG A 56 -16.37 9.98 13.15
C ARG A 56 -17.09 10.76 12.04
N ALA A 57 -16.41 11.08 10.94
CA ALA A 57 -17.01 11.75 9.79
C ALA A 57 -17.81 10.76 8.94
N ARG A 58 -19.09 10.55 9.26
CA ARG A 58 -19.99 9.68 8.48
C ARG A 58 -20.51 10.39 7.24
N VAL A 59 -19.74 10.34 6.15
CA VAL A 59 -20.18 10.83 4.84
C VAL A 59 -20.51 9.63 3.93
N PRO A 60 -21.77 9.16 3.86
CA PRO A 60 -22.15 8.01 3.04
C PRO A 60 -21.87 8.23 1.54
N LEU A 61 -21.85 9.50 1.10
CA LEU A 61 -21.45 9.90 -0.25
C LEU A 61 -20.02 9.47 -0.57
N LEU A 62 -19.11 9.53 0.41
CA LEU A 62 -17.70 9.19 0.23
C LEU A 62 -17.51 7.72 -0.14
N GLY A 63 -18.36 6.81 0.37
CA GLY A 63 -18.32 5.39 0.02
C GLY A 63 -18.79 5.11 -1.41
N VAL A 64 -19.79 5.85 -1.92
CA VAL A 64 -20.26 5.69 -3.31
C VAL A 64 -19.23 6.27 -4.28
N VAL A 65 -18.67 7.44 -3.97
CA VAL A 65 -17.60 8.06 -4.74
C VAL A 65 -16.35 7.17 -4.78
N ALA A 66 -15.99 6.54 -3.65
CA ALA A 66 -14.89 5.58 -3.60
C ALA A 66 -15.10 4.38 -4.54
N ILE A 67 -16.30 3.79 -4.55
CA ILE A 67 -16.62 2.69 -5.46
C ILE A 67 -16.54 3.15 -6.92
N ALA A 68 -17.16 4.29 -7.25
CA ALA A 68 -17.20 4.80 -8.62
C ALA A 68 -15.80 5.14 -9.15
N SER A 69 -14.98 5.82 -8.34
CA SER A 69 -13.59 6.17 -8.69
C SER A 69 -12.69 4.95 -8.80
N TRP A 70 -12.83 3.96 -7.90
CA TRP A 70 -12.12 2.69 -8.02
C TRP A 70 -12.49 1.96 -9.31
N ALA A 71 -13.79 1.84 -9.63
CA ALA A 71 -14.25 1.18 -10.85
C ALA A 71 -13.74 1.90 -12.11
N ALA A 72 -13.81 3.24 -12.12
CA ALA A 72 -13.28 4.06 -13.21
C ALA A 72 -11.76 3.88 -13.37
N ALA A 73 -11.00 3.87 -12.27
CA ALA A 73 -9.56 3.67 -12.30
C ALA A 73 -9.17 2.27 -12.79
N MET A 74 -9.92 1.24 -12.39
CA MET A 74 -9.72 -0.13 -12.92
C MET A 74 -10.02 -0.21 -14.41
N ALA A 75 -11.12 0.39 -14.87
CA ALA A 75 -11.45 0.43 -16.29
C ALA A 75 -10.39 1.19 -17.10
N ALA A 76 -9.95 2.35 -16.60
CA ALA A 76 -8.90 3.16 -17.23
C ALA A 76 -7.55 2.41 -17.26
N GLY A 77 -7.16 1.78 -16.15
CA GLY A 77 -5.94 0.98 -16.06
C GLY A 77 -5.97 -0.21 -17.02
N MET A 78 -7.09 -0.94 -17.09
CA MET A 78 -7.27 -2.04 -18.04
C MET A 78 -7.20 -1.54 -19.49
N ALA A 79 -7.87 -0.44 -19.82
CA ALA A 79 -7.78 0.16 -21.15
C ALA A 79 -6.35 0.59 -21.50
N MET A 80 -5.60 1.13 -20.53
CA MET A 80 -4.17 1.45 -20.69
C MET A 80 -3.33 0.21 -20.98
N LEU A 81 -3.54 -0.89 -20.25
CA LEU A 81 -2.81 -2.15 -20.46
C LEU A 81 -3.13 -2.76 -21.83
N ILE A 82 -4.40 -2.78 -22.23
CA ILE A 82 -4.82 -3.25 -23.56
C ILE A 82 -4.19 -2.38 -24.65
N ARG A 83 -4.27 -1.06 -24.51
CA ARG A 83 -3.65 -0.12 -25.47
C ARG A 83 -2.15 -0.33 -25.55
N SER A 84 -1.48 -0.50 -24.40
CA SER A 84 -0.05 -0.78 -24.34
C SER A 84 0.28 -2.09 -25.06
N ALA A 85 -0.51 -3.15 -24.86
CA ALA A 85 -0.29 -4.43 -25.53
C ALA A 85 -0.44 -4.33 -27.06
N VAL A 86 -1.46 -3.59 -27.54
CA VAL A 86 -1.69 -3.35 -28.97
C VAL A 86 -0.54 -2.54 -29.60
N ILE A 87 -0.02 -1.54 -28.89
CA ILE A 87 1.13 -0.77 -29.36
C ILE A 87 2.39 -1.65 -29.37
N SER A 88 2.62 -2.45 -28.33
CA SER A 88 3.81 -3.31 -28.22
C SER A 88 3.97 -4.31 -29.36
N VAL A 89 2.87 -4.83 -29.92
CA VAL A 89 2.95 -5.77 -31.06
C VAL A 89 3.24 -5.10 -32.40
N SER A 90 3.13 -3.76 -32.48
CA SER A 90 3.37 -2.98 -33.70
C SER A 90 4.68 -2.19 -33.67
N LEU A 91 5.42 -2.25 -32.56
CA LEU A 91 6.70 -1.57 -32.41
C LEU A 91 7.84 -2.39 -33.02
N PRO A 92 8.70 -1.79 -33.87
CA PRO A 92 9.98 -2.37 -34.26
C PRO A 92 10.81 -2.73 -33.01
N PRO A 93 11.55 -3.86 -33.02
CA PRO A 93 12.38 -4.27 -31.88
C PRO A 93 13.40 -3.21 -31.42
N GLU A 94 13.85 -2.36 -32.35
CA GLU A 94 14.80 -1.27 -32.10
C GLU A 94 14.22 -0.16 -31.21
N LEU A 95 12.89 -0.01 -31.18
CA LEU A 95 12.18 0.95 -30.35
C LEU A 95 11.69 0.34 -29.03
N ALA A 96 11.99 -0.94 -28.78
CA ALA A 96 11.58 -1.61 -27.56
C ALA A 96 12.34 -1.02 -26.34
N PRO A 97 11.63 -0.65 -25.26
CA PRO A 97 12.28 -0.19 -24.04
C PRO A 97 13.12 -1.32 -23.43
N HIS A 98 14.24 -0.93 -22.81
CA HIS A 98 15.12 -1.87 -22.10
C HIS A 98 14.32 -2.69 -21.06
N PRO A 99 14.50 -4.03 -20.96
CA PRO A 99 13.69 -4.88 -20.07
C PRO A 99 13.65 -4.41 -18.60
N ALA A 100 14.74 -3.83 -18.11
CA ALA A 100 14.82 -3.26 -16.77
C ALA A 100 13.81 -2.11 -16.53
N MET A 101 13.44 -1.35 -17.57
CA MET A 101 12.43 -0.29 -17.49
C MET A 101 11.00 -0.82 -17.44
N LEU A 102 10.78 -2.09 -17.81
CA LEU A 102 9.47 -2.75 -17.74
C LEU A 102 9.16 -3.28 -16.33
N ILE A 103 10.19 -3.48 -15.51
CA ILE A 103 10.04 -3.95 -14.14
C ILE A 103 9.85 -2.72 -13.24
N GLY A 104 8.72 -2.59 -12.56
CA GLY A 104 8.42 -1.46 -11.66
C GLY A 104 9.12 -1.51 -10.30
N LEU A 105 10.23 -2.25 -10.16
CA LEU A 105 10.93 -2.41 -8.88
C LEU A 105 11.99 -1.31 -8.75
N PRO A 106 12.09 -0.61 -7.60
CA PRO A 106 13.17 0.34 -7.35
C PRO A 106 14.53 -0.32 -7.53
N VAL A 107 15.55 0.44 -7.95
CA VAL A 107 16.91 -0.05 -8.30
C VAL A 107 16.98 -0.86 -9.60
N VAL A 108 16.00 -1.71 -9.90
CA VAL A 108 15.92 -2.42 -11.19
C VAL A 108 15.49 -1.45 -12.29
N ASN A 109 14.46 -0.65 -12.01
CA ASN A 109 14.03 0.41 -12.91
C ASN A 109 14.91 1.65 -12.70
N PRO A 110 15.68 2.10 -13.70
CA PRO A 110 16.48 3.32 -13.56
C PRO A 110 15.61 4.58 -13.34
N LEU A 111 14.31 4.52 -13.66
CA LEU A 111 13.36 5.61 -13.45
C LEU A 111 12.85 5.71 -12.00
N ILE A 112 13.14 4.72 -11.15
CA ILE A 112 12.64 4.65 -9.77
C ILE A 112 13.84 4.63 -8.81
N PRO A 113 14.32 5.81 -8.38
CA PRO A 113 15.31 5.91 -7.32
C PRO A 113 14.80 5.22 -6.05
N LEU A 114 15.69 4.54 -5.33
CA LEU A 114 15.30 3.73 -4.18
C LEU A 114 14.63 4.54 -3.08
N TRP A 115 15.23 5.67 -2.68
CA TRP A 115 14.67 6.50 -1.62
C TRP A 115 13.27 7.03 -1.99
N TYR A 116 13.09 7.48 -3.23
CA TYR A 116 11.83 8.02 -3.72
C TYR A 116 10.76 6.94 -3.78
N GLY A 117 11.09 5.79 -4.37
CA GLY A 117 10.19 4.64 -4.44
C GLY A 117 9.79 4.12 -3.06
N LEU A 118 10.72 4.09 -2.10
CA LEU A 118 10.43 3.63 -0.74
C LEU A 118 9.53 4.59 0.02
N VAL A 119 9.78 5.91 -0.06
CA VAL A 119 8.92 6.92 0.56
C VAL A 119 7.52 6.86 -0.05
N GLY A 120 7.42 6.79 -1.38
CA GLY A 120 6.15 6.65 -2.10
C GLY A 120 5.38 5.40 -1.66
N LEU A 121 6.06 4.25 -1.54
CA LEU A 121 5.47 3.01 -1.07
C LEU A 121 4.95 3.12 0.37
N VAL A 122 5.75 3.67 1.28
CA VAL A 122 5.35 3.86 2.69
C VAL A 122 4.11 4.74 2.79
N VAL A 123 4.10 5.88 2.09
CA VAL A 123 2.94 6.78 2.06
C VAL A 123 1.72 6.08 1.48
N ALA A 124 1.86 5.45 0.32
CA ALA A 124 0.77 4.76 -0.36
C ALA A 124 0.14 3.69 0.53
N VAL A 125 0.96 2.81 1.12
CA VAL A 125 0.43 1.69 1.91
C VAL A 125 -0.15 2.15 3.26
N ILE A 126 0.47 3.13 3.92
CA ILE A 126 -0.10 3.69 5.16
C ILE A 126 -1.48 4.29 4.89
N VAL A 127 -1.61 5.15 3.88
CA VAL A 127 -2.88 5.80 3.57
C VAL A 127 -3.92 4.78 3.09
N HIS A 128 -3.53 3.80 2.29
CA HIS A 128 -4.39 2.73 1.81
C HIS A 128 -5.02 1.93 2.96
N GLU A 129 -4.18 1.41 3.85
CA GLU A 129 -4.62 0.56 4.96
C GLU A 129 -5.41 1.36 6.00
N LEU A 130 -5.00 2.59 6.29
CA LEU A 130 -5.78 3.49 7.14
C LEU A 130 -7.18 3.73 6.57
N ALA A 131 -7.31 3.91 5.26
CA ALA A 131 -8.61 4.12 4.62
C ALA A 131 -9.51 2.88 4.74
N HIS A 132 -8.98 1.66 4.60
CA HIS A 132 -9.73 0.44 4.90
C HIS A 132 -10.22 0.42 6.36
N GLY A 133 -9.35 0.76 7.31
CA GLY A 133 -9.72 0.86 8.72
C GLY A 133 -10.82 1.88 9.00
N VAL A 134 -10.71 3.07 8.40
CA VAL A 134 -11.70 4.14 8.53
C VAL A 134 -13.04 3.68 7.94
N ALA A 135 -13.02 3.04 6.77
CA ALA A 135 -14.22 2.51 6.14
C ALA A 135 -14.90 1.39 6.95
N LEU A 136 -14.11 0.50 7.57
CA LEU A 136 -14.64 -0.51 8.50
C LEU A 136 -15.39 0.15 9.65
N ARG A 137 -14.74 1.09 10.35
CA ARG A 137 -15.33 1.79 11.50
C ARG A 137 -16.53 2.65 11.10
N ALA A 138 -16.50 3.31 9.94
CA ALA A 138 -17.61 4.10 9.41
C ALA A 138 -18.87 3.24 9.16
N ASN A 139 -18.68 1.97 8.78
CA ASN A 139 -19.76 0.98 8.61
C ASN A 139 -20.03 0.16 9.88
N GLN A 140 -19.53 0.60 11.05
CA GLN A 140 -19.72 -0.06 12.35
C GLN A 140 -19.15 -1.49 12.42
N LEU A 141 -18.15 -1.78 11.57
CA LEU A 141 -17.44 -3.06 11.58
C LEU A 141 -16.18 -2.96 12.46
N PRO A 142 -15.84 -4.03 13.20
CA PRO A 142 -14.65 -4.02 14.05
C PRO A 142 -13.36 -4.17 13.22
N VAL A 143 -12.31 -3.52 13.71
CA VAL A 143 -10.92 -3.72 13.26
C VAL A 143 -10.23 -4.59 14.31
N LYS A 144 -9.82 -5.81 13.94
CA LYS A 144 -9.22 -6.79 14.84
C LYS A 144 -7.77 -6.46 15.17
N SER A 145 -7.01 -6.04 14.16
CA SER A 145 -5.58 -5.78 14.26
C SER A 145 -5.15 -4.80 13.17
N ALA A 146 -4.04 -4.10 13.40
CA ALA A 146 -3.38 -3.29 12.38
C ALA A 146 -1.87 -3.31 12.63
N GLY A 147 -1.07 -3.06 11.61
CA GLY A 147 0.38 -3.08 11.76
C GLY A 147 1.16 -2.96 10.47
N ALA A 148 2.45 -3.28 10.55
CA ALA A 148 3.40 -3.24 9.45
C ALA A 148 3.91 -4.65 9.10
N LEU A 149 4.29 -4.85 7.85
CA LEU A 149 4.91 -6.05 7.30
C LEU A 149 6.32 -5.71 6.82
N LEU A 150 7.33 -6.35 7.38
CA LEU A 150 8.75 -6.05 7.11
C LEU A 150 9.47 -7.29 6.54
N LEU A 151 10.27 -7.08 5.50
CA LEU A 151 11.25 -8.04 4.96
C LEU A 151 12.44 -7.26 4.42
N ALA A 152 13.45 -7.01 5.26
CA ALA A 152 14.57 -6.08 5.03
C ALA A 152 14.16 -4.61 4.80
N LEU A 153 13.12 -4.38 4.03
CA LEU A 153 12.41 -3.14 3.77
C LEU A 153 10.97 -3.23 4.30
N PRO A 154 10.29 -2.09 4.52
CA PRO A 154 8.85 -2.09 4.72
C PRO A 154 8.16 -2.59 3.45
N LEU A 155 7.66 -3.84 3.49
CA LEU A 155 6.89 -4.41 2.39
C LEU A 155 5.47 -3.84 2.34
N GLY A 156 4.92 -3.50 3.49
CA GLY A 156 3.61 -2.91 3.56
C GLY A 156 3.09 -2.72 4.98
N ALA A 157 1.79 -2.46 5.08
CA ALA A 157 1.00 -2.38 6.28
C ALA A 157 -0.23 -3.25 6.11
N PHE A 158 -0.97 -3.46 7.19
CA PHE A 158 -2.22 -4.20 7.14
C PHE A 158 -3.21 -3.64 8.14
N VAL A 159 -4.49 -3.75 7.79
CA VAL A 159 -5.63 -3.63 8.70
C VAL A 159 -6.48 -4.89 8.57
N GLU A 160 -6.58 -5.65 9.67
CA GLU A 160 -7.31 -6.91 9.73
C GLU A 160 -8.79 -6.64 10.06
N PRO A 161 -9.72 -6.95 9.13
CA PRO A 161 -11.14 -6.81 9.38
C PRO A 161 -11.68 -7.91 10.29
N GLY A 162 -12.78 -7.63 10.99
CA GLY A 162 -13.58 -8.64 11.67
C GLY A 162 -14.26 -9.64 10.73
N ASP A 163 -14.77 -10.74 11.28
CA ASP A 163 -15.51 -11.74 10.50
C ASP A 163 -16.86 -11.20 10.01
N GLU A 164 -17.36 -10.16 10.67
CA GLU A 164 -18.58 -9.43 10.35
C GLU A 164 -18.54 -8.80 8.95
N LEU A 165 -17.34 -8.45 8.44
CA LEU A 165 -17.19 -7.95 7.07
C LEU A 165 -17.65 -9.00 6.05
N LYS A 166 -17.34 -10.28 6.27
CA LYS A 166 -17.72 -11.38 5.37
C LYS A 166 -19.23 -11.60 5.36
N ALA A 167 -19.89 -11.36 6.50
CA ALA A 167 -21.34 -11.46 6.65
C ALA A 167 -22.08 -10.17 6.24
N ALA A 168 -21.37 -9.06 6.02
CA ALA A 168 -21.98 -7.78 5.66
C ALA A 168 -22.57 -7.80 4.25
N ARG A 169 -23.52 -6.88 3.99
CA ARG A 169 -24.11 -6.71 2.65
C ARG A 169 -23.02 -6.41 1.60
N PRO A 170 -23.14 -6.90 0.36
CA PRO A 170 -22.14 -6.65 -0.70
C PRO A 170 -21.79 -5.17 -0.90
N ALA A 171 -22.78 -4.28 -0.80
CA ALA A 171 -22.55 -2.84 -0.90
C ALA A 171 -21.64 -2.28 0.22
N VAL A 172 -21.68 -2.85 1.42
CA VAL A 172 -20.79 -2.47 2.53
C VAL A 172 -19.39 -3.02 2.29
N GLN A 173 -19.29 -4.27 1.85
CA GLN A 173 -18.01 -4.89 1.49
C GLN A 173 -17.29 -4.07 0.41
N LEU A 174 -18.00 -3.69 -0.66
CA LEU A 174 -17.45 -2.86 -1.73
C LEU A 174 -16.99 -1.48 -1.24
N LYS A 175 -17.72 -0.84 -0.32
CA LYS A 175 -17.27 0.43 0.29
C LYS A 175 -15.97 0.27 1.06
N VAL A 176 -15.81 -0.84 1.80
CA VAL A 176 -14.57 -1.12 2.52
C VAL A 176 -13.43 -1.44 1.56
N PHE A 177 -13.64 -2.30 0.57
CA PHE A 177 -12.60 -2.69 -0.39
C PHE A 177 -12.18 -1.58 -1.36
N SER A 178 -13.07 -0.64 -1.68
CA SER A 178 -12.73 0.50 -2.53
C SER A 178 -12.03 1.64 -1.78
N ALA A 179 -12.09 1.67 -0.45
CA ALA A 179 -11.56 2.78 0.35
C ALA A 179 -10.05 2.96 0.22
N GLY A 180 -9.27 1.88 0.25
CA GLY A 180 -7.82 1.90 0.09
C GLY A 180 -7.39 2.49 -1.26
N PRO A 181 -7.84 1.92 -2.40
CA PRO A 181 -7.54 2.47 -3.72
C PRO A 181 -8.00 3.93 -3.88
N PHE A 182 -9.19 4.28 -3.39
CA PHE A 182 -9.69 5.65 -3.44
C PHE A 182 -8.77 6.63 -2.71
N ALA A 183 -8.31 6.27 -1.51
CA ALA A 183 -7.39 7.13 -0.76
C ALA A 183 -6.07 7.34 -1.50
N ASN A 184 -5.52 6.31 -2.15
CA ASN A 184 -4.33 6.45 -2.99
C ASN A 184 -4.58 7.37 -4.19
N LEU A 185 -5.74 7.28 -4.84
CA LEU A 185 -6.10 8.20 -5.93
C LEU A 185 -6.15 9.65 -5.44
N LEU A 186 -6.68 9.90 -4.23
CA LEU A 186 -6.68 11.24 -3.64
C LEU A 186 -5.27 11.74 -3.35
N VAL A 187 -4.39 10.90 -2.77
CA VAL A 187 -2.98 11.27 -2.55
C VAL A 187 -2.29 11.59 -3.88
N THR A 188 -2.49 10.77 -4.91
CA THR A 188 -1.95 11.03 -6.24
C THR A 188 -2.47 12.35 -6.81
N ALA A 189 -3.78 12.62 -6.72
CA ALA A 189 -4.34 13.87 -7.20
C ALA A 189 -3.75 15.09 -6.46
N LEU A 190 -3.60 15.01 -5.13
CA LEU A 190 -2.97 16.07 -4.33
C LEU A 190 -1.49 16.25 -4.69
N ALA A 191 -0.75 15.16 -4.90
CA ALA A 191 0.66 15.21 -5.28
C ALA A 191 0.87 15.83 -6.68
N LEU A 192 -0.11 15.71 -7.58
CA LEU A 192 -0.05 16.34 -8.91
C LEU A 192 -0.44 17.83 -8.90
N LEU A 193 -1.03 18.33 -7.81
CA LEU A 193 -1.44 19.73 -7.66
C LEU A 193 -0.33 20.61 -7.06
N VAL A 194 0.72 20.00 -6.50
CA VAL A 194 1.87 20.67 -5.86
C VAL A 194 3.07 20.57 -6.79
#